data_AF-A0A6M1KXZ3-F1
#
_entry.id   AF-A0A6M1KXZ3-F1
#
_cell.length_a   1.000
_cell.length_b   1.000
_cell.length_c   1.000
_cell.angle_alpha   90.00
_cell.angle_beta   90.00
_cell.angle_gamma   90.00
#
_symmetry.space_group_name_H-M   'P 1'
#
loop_
_entity.id
_entity.type
_entity.pdbx_description
1 polymer ?
#
loop_
_entity_poly.entity_id
_entity_poly.type
_entity_poly.pdbx_seq_one_letter_code
_entity_poly.pdbx_strand_id
1 'polypeptide(L)' 'MQENAFEQLIDDSGIKKKVIATKMGFTRSGFYQKRKKPKKSFDASEVAMLADILGVDPGKVLEAILIS' A
#
# COMPACT_ATOMS: atom_id res chain seq x y z
N MET A 1 -2.06 13.51 -11.11
CA MET A 1 -3.02 13.00 -10.11
C MET A 1 -2.51 13.48 -8.76
N GLN A 2 -3.34 14.08 -7.91
CA GLN A 2 -2.94 14.37 -6.54
C GLN A 2 -2.60 13.03 -5.89
N GLU A 3 -1.34 12.82 -5.53
CA GLU A 3 -0.93 11.62 -4.79
C GLU A 3 -1.58 11.70 -3.42
N ASN A 4 -2.42 10.71 -3.11
CA ASN A 4 -3.00 10.60 -1.78
C ASN A 4 -1.93 10.11 -0.79
N ALA A 5 -2.18 10.25 0.51
CA ALA A 5 -1.21 9.92 1.56
C ALA A 5 -0.67 8.47 1.44
N PHE A 6 -1.49 7.56 0.93
CA PHE A 6 -1.11 6.17 0.68
C PHE A 6 -0.13 6.02 -0.48
N GLU A 7 -0.34 6.73 -1.59
CA GLU A 7 0.60 6.73 -2.72
C GLU A 7 1.94 7.36 -2.33
N GLN A 8 1.92 8.45 -1.56
CA GLN A 8 3.14 9.06 -1.02
C GLN A 8 3.90 8.09 -0.14
N LEU A 9 3.24 7.39 0.78
CA LEU A 9 3.87 6.37 1.62
C LEU A 9 4.56 5.26 0.80
N ILE A 10 3.92 4.83 -0.29
CA ILE A 10 4.51 3.83 -1.19
C ILE A 10 5.73 4.41 -1.90
N ASP A 11 5.67 5.65 -2.38
CA ASP A 11 6.77 6.29 -3.12
C ASP A 11 7.95 6.63 -2.20
N ASP A 12 7.69 7.07 -0.97
CA ASP A 12 8.70 7.36 0.07
C ASP A 12 9.48 6.12 0.50
N SER A 13 8.89 4.92 0.37
CA SER A 13 9.60 3.67 0.64
C SER A 13 10.78 3.42 -0.31
N GLY A 14 10.80 4.08 -1.47
CA GLY A 14 11.77 3.83 -2.55
C GLY A 14 11.63 2.46 -3.21
N ILE A 15 10.66 1.63 -2.78
CA ILE A 15 10.43 0.29 -3.33
C ILE A 15 9.54 0.42 -4.57
N LYS A 16 9.98 -0.16 -5.68
CA LYS A 16 9.18 -0.18 -6.90
C LYS A 16 7.83 -0.86 -6.65
N LYS A 17 6.72 -0.20 -6.99
CA LYS A 17 5.34 -0.71 -6.91
C LYS A 17 5.15 -2.14 -7.45
N LYS A 18 5.89 -2.54 -8.48
CA LYS A 18 5.89 -3.92 -9.01
C LYS A 18 6.47 -4.95 -8.04
N VAL A 19 7.51 -4.57 -7.29
CA VAL A 19 8.17 -5.41 -6.29
C VAL A 19 7.27 -5.57 -5.08
N ILE A 20 6.61 -4.47 -4.64
CA ILE A 20 5.61 -4.53 -3.58
C ILE A 20 4.48 -5.49 -3.96
N ALA A 21 3.92 -5.35 -5.17
CA ALA A 21 2.89 -6.26 -5.66
C ALA A 21 3.34 -7.74 -5.62
N THR A 22 4.55 -8.05 -6.10
CA THR A 22 5.10 -9.40 -6.05
C THR A 22 5.28 -9.91 -4.62
N LYS A 23 5.82 -9.09 -3.71
CA LYS A 23 6.01 -9.46 -2.29
C LYS A 23 4.67 -9.69 -1.56
N MET A 24 3.64 -8.93 -1.94
CA MET A 24 2.26 -9.12 -1.45
C MET A 24 1.54 -10.33 -2.07
N GLY A 25 2.15 -11.02 -3.04
CA GLY A 25 1.49 -12.12 -3.76
C GLY A 25 0.42 -11.67 -4.77
N PHE A 26 0.40 -10.40 -5.16
CA PHE A 26 -0.56 -9.87 -6.13
C PHE A 26 0.02 -9.79 -7.55
N THR A 27 -0.89 -9.86 -8.53
CA THR A 27 -0.57 -9.38 -9.88
C THR A 27 -0.42 -7.86 -9.87
N ARG A 28 0.33 -7.31 -10.84
CA ARG A 28 0.51 -5.86 -10.98
C ARG A 28 -0.84 -5.13 -11.12
N SER A 29 -1.78 -5.71 -11.87
CA SER A 29 -3.12 -5.16 -12.06
C SER A 29 -3.96 -5.24 -10.79
N GLY A 30 -3.90 -6.35 -10.04
CA GLY A 30 -4.58 -6.51 -8.76
C GLY A 30 -4.13 -5.47 -7.74
N PHE A 31 -2.81 -5.28 -7.58
CA PHE A 31 -2.27 -4.26 -6.68
C PHE A 31 -2.67 -2.84 -7.10
N TYR A 32 -2.67 -2.54 -8.41
CA TYR A 32 -3.13 -1.25 -8.92
C TYR A 32 -4.62 -0.99 -8.63
N GLN A 33 -5.48 -2.01 -8.75
CA GLN A 33 -6.89 -1.87 -8.40
C GLN A 33 -7.11 -1.61 -6.91
N LYS A 34 -6.38 -2.33 -6.04
CA LYS A 34 -6.42 -2.08 -4.58
C LYS A 34 -5.98 -0.65 -4.26
N ARG A 35 -4.86 -0.19 -4.84
CA ARG A 35 -4.36 1.18 -4.66
C ARG A 35 -5.33 2.28 -5.06
N LYS A 36 -6.24 2.05 -6.01
CA LYS A 36 -7.28 3.04 -6.38
C LYS A 36 -8.32 3.28 -5.29
N LYS A 37 -8.58 2.29 -4.44
CA LYS A 37 -9.63 2.35 -3.39
C LYS A 37 -9.12 1.71 -2.09
N PRO A 38 -8.01 2.20 -1.53
CA PRO A 38 -7.28 1.48 -0.49
C PRO A 38 -8.14 1.19 0.74
N LYS A 39 -9.00 2.14 1.14
CA LYS A 39 -9.99 2.00 2.24
C LYS A 39 -10.92 0.79 2.13
N LYS A 40 -11.27 0.37 0.92
CA LYS A 40 -12.25 -0.69 0.67
C LYS A 40 -11.61 -2.00 0.25
N SER A 41 -10.29 -2.01 0.05
CA SER A 41 -9.62 -3.08 -0.67
C SER A 41 -8.45 -3.70 0.06
N PHE A 42 -7.84 -3.00 1.02
CA PHE A 42 -6.83 -3.59 1.91
C PHE A 42 -7.50 -4.08 3.19
N ASP A 43 -7.33 -5.35 3.50
CA ASP A 43 -7.73 -5.90 4.81
C ASP A 43 -6.60 -5.74 5.85
N ALA A 44 -6.89 -6.07 7.11
CA ALA A 44 -5.94 -5.91 8.21
C ALA A 44 -4.65 -6.73 8.03
N SER A 45 -4.74 -7.93 7.46
CA SER A 45 -3.58 -8.79 7.20
C SER A 45 -2.71 -8.20 6.08
N GLU A 46 -3.35 -7.69 5.03
CA GLU A 46 -2.66 -7.02 3.93
C GLU A 46 -2.02 -5.70 4.37
N VAL A 47 -2.63 -4.96 5.30
CA VAL A 47 -2.02 -3.76 5.91
C VAL A 47 -0.77 -4.13 6.69
N ALA A 48 -0.82 -5.18 7.52
CA ALA A 48 0.33 -5.65 8.28
C ALA A 48 1.48 -6.11 7.36
N MET A 49 1.16 -6.90 6.33
CA MET A 49 2.15 -7.35 5.34
C MET A 49 2.75 -6.18 4.55
N LEU A 50 1.93 -5.20 4.16
CA LEU A 50 2.41 -4.02 3.47
C LEU A 50 3.35 -3.20 4.38
N ALA A 51 3.03 -3.07 5.66
CA ALA A 51 3.87 -2.38 6.63
C ALA A 51 5.24 -3.04 6.78
N ASP A 52 5.27 -4.37 6.88
CA ASP A 52 6.51 -5.16 6.93
C ASP A 52 7.35 -4.97 5.64
N ILE A 53 6.71 -5.01 4.47
CA ILE A 53 7.39 -4.79 3.18
C ILE A 53 8.00 -3.39 3.09
N LEU A 54 7.28 -2.39 3.57
CA LEU A 54 7.69 -0.99 3.55
C LEU A 54 8.65 -0.63 4.71
N GLY A 55 8.80 -1.50 5.71
CA GLY A 55 9.63 -1.25 6.89
C GLY A 55 9.07 -0.16 7.80
N VAL A 56 7.74 -0.03 7.88
CA VAL A 56 7.05 1.01 8.68
C VAL A 56 6.05 0.39 9.64
N ASP A 57 5.57 1.19 10.59
CA ASP A 57 4.52 0.77 11.52
C ASP A 57 3.18 0.53 10.79
N PRO A 58 2.45 -0.58 11.08
CA PRO A 58 1.14 -0.86 10.48
C PRO A 58 0.11 0.25 10.69
N GLY A 59 0.17 0.98 11.81
CA GLY A 59 -0.65 2.15 12.09
C GLY A 59 -0.41 3.29 11.11
N LYS A 60 0.83 3.51 10.67
CA LYS A 60 1.13 4.51 9.62
C LYS A 60 0.52 4.13 8.27
N VAL A 61 0.55 2.85 7.93
CA VAL A 61 -0.10 2.35 6.70
C VAL A 61 -1.61 2.54 6.80
N LEU A 62 -2.20 2.16 7.93
CA LEU A 62 -3.64 2.31 8.17
C LEU A 62 -4.07 3.78 8.12
N GLU A 63 -3.34 4.67 8.78
CA GLU A 63 -3.59 6.11 8.77
C GLU A 63 -3.54 6.68 7.35
N ALA A 64 -2.49 6.33 6.59
CA ALA A 64 -2.35 6.76 5.19
C ALA A 64 -3.52 6.27 4.33
N ILE A 65 -4.00 5.03 4.55
CA ILE A 65 -5.19 4.49 3.89
C ILE A 65 -6.45 5.27 4.28
N LEU A 66 -6.64 5.62 5.56
CA LEU A 66 -7.82 6.32 6.08
C LEU A 66 -7.90 7.79 5.65
N ILE A 67 -6.77 8.45 5.40
CA ILE A 67 -6.74 9.84 4.93
C ILE A 67 -6.87 9.94 3.39
N SER A 68 -6.57 8.85 2.67
CA SER A 68 -6.62 8.74 1.20
C SER A 68 -8.00 8.48 0.61
#